data_AF-A0A7D5M8V5-F1
#
_entry.id   AF-A0A7D5M8V5-F1
#
_cell.length_a   1.000
_cell.length_b   1.000
_cell.length_c   1.000
_cell.angle_alpha   90.00
_cell.angle_beta   90.00
_cell.angle_gamma   90.00
#
_symmetry.space_group_name_H-M   'P 1'
#
loop_
_entity.id
_entity.type
_entity.pdbx_description
1 polymer ?
#
loop_
_entity_poly.entity_id
_entity_poly.type
_entity_poly.pdbx_seq_one_letter_code
_entity_poly.pdbx_strand_id
1 'polypeptide(L)'
;MLTKNETVSLSKSLFTILKVENCFIKTEFHQRHEKQLLRNMHQFNNLNRILEIGENHLESYLQWNNQNIPNMPITKYDHFIELITLLCNHGLATYELLKRFFLETLDLELLNSKTNSKIIKTSTWGTLTMAISKLTNVNEQISNELFDIDFRNTLAHDSWYLDEGSMRYVAPKNKKEIAIPYARLHEKIQLIFVFYHVMTDQYFRLYFPEMTQEYENGLGKVMDIIFPLYIASPRQDDVQKSSQP
;
A
#
# COMPACT_ATOMS: atom_id res chain seq x y z
N MET A 1 13.40 7.93 0.79
CA MET A 1 12.28 6.97 0.91
C MET A 1 11.86 7.00 2.35
N LEU A 2 10.59 7.26 2.61
CA LEU A 2 10.04 7.31 3.95
C LEU A 2 10.25 6.00 4.70
N THR A 3 10.43 6.09 6.01
CA THR A 3 10.22 4.98 6.94
C THR A 3 8.72 4.76 7.16
N LYS A 4 8.35 3.57 7.65
CA LYS A 4 6.96 3.25 7.99
C LYS A 4 6.32 4.27 8.93
N ASN A 5 7.04 4.71 9.98
CA ASN A 5 6.52 5.66 10.96
C ASN A 5 6.27 7.03 10.34
N GLU A 6 7.16 7.48 9.46
CA GLU A 6 6.97 8.73 8.71
C GLU A 6 5.77 8.63 7.77
N THR A 7 5.59 7.51 7.07
CA THR A 7 4.40 7.27 6.22
C THR A 7 3.12 7.30 7.03
N VAL A 8 3.06 6.66 8.20
CA VAL A 8 1.87 6.70 9.07
C VAL A 8 1.58 8.14 9.51
N SER A 9 2.60 8.87 9.95
CA SER A 9 2.45 10.26 10.40
C SER A 9 1.90 11.13 9.28
N LEU A 10 2.54 11.11 8.10
CA LEU A 10 2.12 11.91 6.94
C LEU A 10 0.72 11.55 6.44
N SER A 11 0.37 10.27 6.44
CA SER A 11 -0.96 9.79 6.05
C SER A 11 -2.04 10.32 6.99
N LYS A 12 -1.81 10.30 8.31
CA LYS A 12 -2.73 10.89 9.30
C LYS A 12 -2.86 12.40 9.13
N SER A 13 -1.76 13.09 8.81
CA SER A 13 -1.79 14.52 8.50
C SER A 13 -2.64 14.81 7.28
N LEU A 14 -2.45 14.08 6.17
CA LEU A 14 -3.28 14.21 4.97
C LEU A 14 -4.76 13.94 5.26
N PHE A 15 -5.07 12.88 6.00
CA PHE A 15 -6.45 12.58 6.40
C PHE A 15 -7.08 13.73 7.19
N THR A 16 -6.33 14.30 8.14
CA THR A 16 -6.80 15.43 8.96
C THR A 16 -7.10 16.65 8.08
N ILE A 17 -6.24 16.94 7.10
CA ILE A 17 -6.47 18.03 6.14
C ILE A 17 -7.76 17.79 5.35
N LEU A 18 -7.91 16.61 4.73
CA LEU A 18 -9.10 16.27 3.95
C LEU A 18 -10.39 16.34 4.80
N LYS A 19 -10.32 15.95 6.07
CA LYS A 19 -11.42 16.06 7.03
C LYS A 19 -11.76 17.51 7.36
N VAL A 20 -10.76 18.34 7.71
CA VAL A 20 -10.96 19.76 8.06
C VAL A 20 -11.47 20.57 6.87
N GLU A 21 -11.02 20.24 5.67
CA GLU A 21 -11.51 20.83 4.42
C GLU A 21 -12.93 20.34 4.05
N ASN A 22 -13.53 19.46 4.86
CA ASN A 22 -14.83 18.81 4.66
C ASN A 22 -14.93 18.08 3.31
N CYS A 23 -13.81 17.55 2.82
CA CYS A 23 -13.76 16.89 1.52
C CYS A 23 -14.29 15.46 1.55
N PHE A 24 -14.72 14.90 2.68
CA PHE A 24 -15.23 13.52 2.74
C PHE A 24 -16.76 13.45 2.72
N ILE A 25 -17.28 12.55 1.89
CA ILE A 25 -18.68 12.13 1.87
C ILE A 25 -18.81 10.70 2.41
N LYS A 26 -19.89 10.44 3.16
CA LYS A 26 -20.20 9.09 3.64
C LYS A 26 -20.71 8.24 2.48
N THR A 27 -20.03 7.13 2.20
CA THR A 27 -20.40 6.17 1.15
C THR A 27 -20.24 4.71 1.56
N GLU A 28 -21.03 3.84 0.94
CA GLU A 28 -20.98 2.37 1.07
C GLU A 28 -19.82 1.72 0.30
N PHE A 29 -18.68 2.41 0.16
CA PHE A 29 -17.50 1.89 -0.56
C PHE A 29 -17.09 0.48 -0.10
N HIS A 30 -17.11 0.25 1.23
CA HIS A 30 -16.72 -1.02 1.83
C HIS A 30 -17.64 -2.18 1.42
N GLN A 31 -18.96 -1.97 1.37
CA GLN A 31 -19.92 -2.99 0.92
C GLN A 31 -19.77 -3.28 -0.57
N ARG A 32 -19.63 -2.24 -1.40
CA ARG A 32 -19.50 -2.42 -2.87
C ARG A 32 -18.22 -3.15 -3.26
N HIS A 33 -17.12 -2.90 -2.54
CA HIS A 33 -15.79 -3.42 -2.89
C HIS A 33 -15.31 -4.53 -1.94
N GLU A 34 -16.14 -5.02 -1.02
CA GLU A 34 -15.79 -6.03 -0.01
C GLU A 34 -15.00 -7.21 -0.61
N LYS A 35 -15.52 -7.84 -1.66
CA LYS A 35 -14.86 -8.98 -2.33
C LYS A 35 -13.50 -8.62 -2.93
N GLN A 36 -13.30 -7.38 -3.35
CA GLN A 36 -12.01 -6.93 -3.87
C GLN A 36 -11.03 -6.63 -2.73
N LEU A 37 -11.51 -6.06 -1.62
CA LEU A 37 -10.72 -5.84 -0.41
C LEU A 37 -10.21 -7.17 0.15
N LEU A 38 -11.10 -8.15 0.32
CA LEU A 38 -10.74 -9.50 0.79
C LEU A 38 -9.72 -10.18 -0.13
N ARG A 39 -9.88 -10.05 -1.45
CA ARG A 39 -8.90 -10.58 -2.42
C ARG A 39 -7.54 -9.91 -2.29
N ASN A 40 -7.50 -8.58 -2.13
CA ASN A 40 -6.25 -7.85 -1.95
C ASN A 40 -5.52 -8.30 -0.68
N MET A 41 -6.26 -8.51 0.42
CA MET A 41 -5.67 -9.02 1.66
C MET A 41 -5.08 -10.43 1.52
N HIS A 42 -5.82 -11.34 0.89
CA HIS A 42 -5.33 -12.69 0.66
C HIS A 42 -4.04 -12.68 -0.18
N GLN A 43 -3.98 -11.82 -1.20
CA GLN A 43 -2.77 -11.63 -2.00
C GLN A 43 -1.60 -11.09 -1.17
N PHE A 44 -1.86 -10.15 -0.26
CA PHE A 44 -0.84 -9.63 0.67
C PHE A 44 -0.24 -10.75 1.54
N ASN A 45 -1.08 -11.63 2.08
CA ASN A 45 -0.61 -12.76 2.91
C ASN A 45 0.26 -13.73 2.13
N ASN A 46 -0.19 -14.11 0.94
CA ASN A 46 0.54 -15.00 0.06
C ASN A 46 1.91 -14.41 -0.27
N LEU A 47 1.94 -13.12 -0.58
CA LEU A 47 3.18 -12.41 -0.91
C LEU A 47 4.18 -12.40 0.25
N ASN A 48 3.70 -12.14 1.47
CA ASN A 48 4.57 -12.20 2.65
C ASN A 48 5.10 -13.61 2.92
N ARG A 49 4.29 -14.65 2.70
CA ARG A 49 4.75 -16.03 2.85
C ARG A 49 5.83 -16.36 1.81
N ILE A 50 5.67 -15.89 0.57
CA ILE A 50 6.67 -16.06 -0.49
C ILE A 50 7.96 -15.30 -0.14
N LEU A 51 7.85 -14.08 0.41
CA LEU A 51 9.00 -13.33 0.92
C LEU A 51 9.74 -14.11 2.02
N GLU A 52 9.02 -14.62 3.01
CA GLU A 52 9.60 -15.40 4.10
C GLU A 52 10.32 -16.66 3.61
N ILE A 53 9.74 -17.36 2.63
CA ILE A 53 10.38 -18.50 1.97
C ILE A 53 11.68 -18.05 1.29
N GLY A 54 11.63 -16.95 0.53
CA GLY A 54 12.80 -16.40 -0.16
C GLY A 54 13.92 -15.97 0.78
N GLU A 55 13.59 -15.49 1.97
CA GLU A 55 14.56 -15.04 2.98
C GLU A 55 15.14 -16.20 3.80
N ASN A 56 14.30 -17.13 4.27
CA ASN A 56 14.68 -18.08 5.32
C ASN A 56 14.73 -19.55 4.86
N HIS A 57 14.08 -19.88 3.74
CA HIS A 57 13.85 -21.27 3.34
C HIS A 57 14.14 -21.56 1.86
N LEU A 58 14.82 -20.64 1.17
CA LEU A 58 14.98 -20.65 -0.27
C LEU A 58 15.60 -21.96 -0.79
N GLU A 59 16.73 -22.38 -0.25
CA GLU A 59 17.42 -23.59 -0.71
C GLU A 59 16.56 -24.85 -0.53
N SER A 60 15.88 -24.97 0.60
CA SER A 60 14.95 -26.08 0.88
C SER A 60 13.76 -26.08 -0.08
N TYR A 61 13.22 -24.89 -0.40
CA TYR A 61 12.13 -24.73 -1.36
C TYR A 61 12.57 -25.10 -2.78
N LEU A 62 13.74 -24.62 -3.24
CA LEU A 62 14.27 -24.94 -4.57
C LEU A 62 14.50 -26.46 -4.72
N GLN A 63 15.08 -27.10 -3.71
CA GLN A 63 15.27 -28.55 -3.69
C GLN A 63 13.94 -29.30 -3.75
N TRP A 64 12.98 -28.94 -2.90
CA TRP A 64 11.66 -29.55 -2.89
C TRP A 64 10.93 -29.37 -4.23
N ASN A 65 10.91 -28.16 -4.79
CA ASN A 65 10.25 -27.87 -6.06
C ASN A 65 10.85 -28.71 -7.19
N ASN A 66 12.17 -28.73 -7.31
CA ASN A 66 12.86 -29.41 -8.41
C ASN A 66 12.77 -30.94 -8.30
N GLN A 67 12.55 -31.47 -7.09
CA GLN A 67 12.26 -32.90 -6.88
C GLN A 67 10.80 -33.26 -7.22
N ASN A 68 9.83 -32.43 -6.84
CA ASN A 68 8.40 -32.74 -6.98
C ASN A 68 7.79 -32.28 -8.32
N ILE A 69 8.41 -31.29 -8.97
CA ILE A 69 8.01 -30.75 -10.27
C ILE A 69 9.22 -30.79 -11.22
N PRO A 70 9.73 -31.99 -11.55
CA PRO A 70 10.99 -32.14 -12.29
C PRO A 70 10.94 -31.61 -13.73
N ASN A 71 9.73 -31.44 -14.28
CA ASN A 71 9.53 -30.93 -15.65
C ASN A 71 9.60 -29.39 -15.73
N MET A 72 9.63 -28.69 -14.59
CA MET A 72 9.72 -27.24 -14.51
C MET A 72 10.64 -26.85 -13.34
N PRO A 73 11.94 -27.16 -13.44
CA PRO A 73 12.89 -26.77 -12.41
C PRO A 73 13.01 -25.25 -12.38
N ILE A 74 13.09 -24.70 -11.18
CA ILE A 74 13.28 -23.27 -10.95
C ILE A 74 14.65 -23.03 -10.33
N THR A 75 15.26 -21.90 -10.70
CA THR A 75 16.48 -21.40 -10.08
C THR A 75 16.15 -20.34 -9.02
N LYS A 76 17.17 -19.95 -8.26
CA LYS A 76 17.10 -18.78 -7.38
C LYS A 76 16.70 -17.50 -8.13
N TYR A 77 17.13 -17.34 -9.37
CA TYR A 77 16.79 -16.18 -10.19
C TYR A 77 15.32 -16.20 -10.60
N ASP A 78 14.79 -17.35 -11.00
CA ASP A 78 13.38 -17.50 -11.38
C ASP A 78 12.46 -17.17 -10.20
N HIS A 79 12.75 -17.71 -9.02
CA HIS A 79 12.00 -17.41 -7.80
C HIS A 79 12.03 -15.92 -7.45
N PHE A 80 13.19 -15.28 -7.64
CA PHE A 80 13.37 -13.88 -7.35
C PHE A 80 12.60 -12.96 -8.35
N ILE A 81 12.58 -13.33 -9.64
CA ILE A 81 11.77 -12.66 -10.67
C ILE A 81 10.28 -12.79 -10.36
N GLU A 82 9.83 -13.99 -9.98
CA GLU A 82 8.44 -14.23 -9.59
C GLU A 82 8.05 -13.33 -8.41
N LEU A 83 8.87 -13.30 -7.36
CA LEU A 83 8.63 -12.46 -6.19
C LEU A 83 8.50 -10.98 -6.54
N ILE A 84 9.42 -10.43 -7.35
CA ILE A 84 9.33 -9.03 -7.81
C ILE A 84 8.04 -8.77 -8.57
N THR A 85 7.71 -9.67 -9.50
CA THR A 85 6.52 -9.53 -10.35
C THR A 85 5.26 -9.50 -9.49
N LEU A 86 5.17 -10.39 -8.49
CA LEU A 86 4.07 -10.42 -7.53
C LEU A 86 4.01 -9.14 -6.68
N LEU A 87 5.15 -8.65 -6.18
CA LEU A 87 5.24 -7.38 -5.45
C LEU A 87 4.71 -6.20 -6.28
N CYS A 88 5.17 -6.08 -7.52
CA CYS A 88 4.77 -5.02 -8.45
C CYS A 88 3.27 -5.05 -8.76
N ASN A 89 2.74 -6.23 -9.10
CA ASN A 89 1.31 -6.43 -9.38
C ASN A 89 0.45 -6.04 -8.16
N HIS A 90 0.90 -6.40 -6.96
CA HIS A 90 0.18 -6.10 -5.73
C HIS A 90 0.22 -4.60 -5.39
N GLY A 91 1.35 -3.93 -5.60
CA GLY A 91 1.45 -2.48 -5.48
C GLY A 91 0.50 -1.75 -6.44
N LEU A 92 0.42 -2.19 -7.69
CA LEU A 92 -0.51 -1.63 -8.67
C LEU A 92 -1.97 -1.79 -8.24
N ALA A 93 -2.35 -3.00 -7.83
CA ALA A 93 -3.71 -3.29 -7.36
C ALA A 93 -4.11 -2.39 -6.17
N THR A 94 -3.15 -2.11 -5.28
CA THR A 94 -3.39 -1.30 -4.08
C THR A 94 -3.50 0.19 -4.40
N TYR A 95 -2.68 0.71 -5.32
CA TYR A 95 -2.89 2.06 -5.86
C TYR A 95 -4.26 2.21 -6.53
N GLU A 96 -4.70 1.20 -7.28
CA GLU A 96 -5.99 1.23 -7.94
C GLU A 96 -7.15 1.25 -6.95
N LEU A 97 -7.05 0.48 -5.86
CA LEU A 97 -8.02 0.53 -4.77
C LEU A 97 -8.01 1.87 -4.04
N LEU A 98 -6.84 2.43 -3.75
CA LEU A 98 -6.71 3.75 -3.12
C LEU A 98 -7.30 4.86 -4.00
N LYS A 99 -7.06 4.81 -5.31
CA LYS A 99 -7.67 5.74 -6.28
C LYS A 99 -9.19 5.67 -6.22
N ARG A 100 -9.76 4.46 -6.29
CA ARG A 100 -11.22 4.26 -6.23
C ARG A 100 -11.79 4.74 -4.90
N PHE A 101 -11.11 4.43 -3.80
CA PHE A 101 -11.48 4.90 -2.48
C PHE A 101 -11.60 6.42 -2.46
N PHE A 102 -10.58 7.15 -2.93
CA PHE A 102 -10.66 8.62 -2.97
C PHE A 102 -11.73 9.15 -3.93
N LEU A 103 -11.88 8.57 -5.12
CA LEU A 103 -12.90 9.00 -6.08
C LEU A 103 -14.34 8.78 -5.57
N GLU A 104 -14.55 7.82 -4.68
CA GLU A 104 -15.86 7.53 -4.11
C GLU A 104 -16.10 8.19 -2.75
N THR A 105 -15.05 8.46 -1.96
CA THR A 105 -15.20 9.02 -0.61
C THR A 105 -14.95 10.51 -0.56
N LEU A 106 -14.33 11.12 -1.57
CA LEU A 106 -14.17 12.56 -1.63
C LEU A 106 -15.37 13.24 -2.29
N ASP A 107 -15.77 14.38 -1.74
CA ASP A 107 -16.66 15.35 -2.39
C ASP A 107 -15.91 15.99 -3.56
N LEU A 108 -16.11 15.43 -4.75
CA LEU A 108 -15.40 15.87 -5.95
C LEU A 108 -15.84 17.29 -6.38
N GLU A 109 -17.07 17.70 -6.10
CA GLU A 109 -17.56 19.04 -6.44
C GLU A 109 -16.92 20.09 -5.55
N LEU A 110 -16.88 19.82 -4.23
CA LEU A 110 -16.18 20.67 -3.27
C LEU A 110 -14.68 20.72 -3.58
N LEU A 111 -14.06 19.56 -3.86
CA LEU A 111 -12.63 19.51 -4.21
C LEU A 111 -12.35 20.31 -5.50
N ASN A 112 -13.19 20.19 -6.51
CA ASN A 112 -13.05 20.95 -7.77
C ASN A 112 -13.19 22.46 -7.53
N SER A 113 -14.17 22.90 -6.74
CA SER A 113 -14.36 24.32 -6.42
C SER A 113 -13.18 24.90 -5.63
N LYS A 114 -12.61 24.15 -4.68
CA LYS A 114 -11.46 24.58 -3.87
C LYS A 114 -10.15 24.63 -4.67
N THR A 115 -9.98 23.75 -5.65
CA THR A 115 -8.68 23.53 -6.32
C THR A 115 -8.67 23.95 -7.78
N ASN A 116 -9.79 24.48 -8.29
CA ASN A 116 -10.03 24.77 -9.71
C ASN A 116 -9.66 23.58 -10.62
N SER A 117 -10.04 22.37 -10.19
CA SER A 117 -9.77 21.11 -10.88
C SER A 117 -11.02 20.59 -11.61
N LYS A 118 -10.87 19.55 -12.44
CA LYS A 118 -11.97 18.89 -13.18
C LYS A 118 -11.98 17.38 -12.90
N ILE A 119 -12.09 17.02 -11.64
CA ILE A 119 -12.12 15.64 -11.18
C ILE A 119 -13.51 15.06 -11.36
N ILE A 120 -13.58 13.87 -11.94
CA ILE A 120 -14.77 13.04 -12.10
C ILE A 120 -14.45 11.60 -11.66
N LYS A 121 -15.47 10.75 -11.53
CA LYS A 121 -15.33 9.37 -11.01
C LYS A 121 -14.38 8.45 -11.82
N THR A 122 -13.95 8.87 -13.01
CA THR A 122 -13.02 8.12 -13.88
C THR A 122 -11.65 8.78 -14.01
N SER A 123 -11.38 9.85 -13.25
CA SER A 123 -10.11 10.57 -13.31
C SER A 123 -8.92 9.67 -12.97
N THR A 124 -7.77 9.98 -13.57
CA THR A 124 -6.53 9.23 -13.35
C THR A 124 -5.98 9.49 -11.95
N TRP A 125 -5.11 8.60 -11.47
CA TRP A 125 -4.38 8.80 -10.22
C TRP A 125 -3.62 10.13 -10.21
N GLY A 126 -2.96 10.48 -11.32
CA GLY A 126 -2.25 11.76 -11.46
C GLY A 126 -3.18 12.97 -11.33
N THR A 127 -4.33 12.97 -12.02
CA THR A 127 -5.32 14.04 -11.90
C THR A 127 -5.81 14.20 -10.46
N LEU A 128 -6.11 13.08 -9.79
CA LEU A 128 -6.61 13.06 -8.42
C LEU A 128 -5.61 13.63 -7.41
N THR A 129 -4.39 13.13 -7.46
CA THR A 129 -3.31 13.55 -6.56
C THR A 129 -2.88 15.00 -6.78
N MET A 130 -2.89 15.47 -8.03
CA MET A 130 -2.66 16.87 -8.35
C MET A 130 -3.74 17.82 -7.82
N ALA A 131 -4.99 17.39 -7.72
CA ALA A 131 -6.02 18.22 -7.08
C ALA A 131 -5.83 18.23 -5.56
N ILE A 132 -5.61 17.06 -4.96
CA ILE A 132 -5.38 16.95 -3.51
C ILE A 132 -4.16 17.80 -3.09
N SER A 133 -3.08 17.82 -3.88
CA SER A 133 -1.87 18.62 -3.59
C SER A 133 -2.09 20.13 -3.65
N LYS A 134 -3.20 20.61 -4.23
CA LYS A 134 -3.52 22.04 -4.30
C LYS A 134 -4.32 22.55 -3.10
N LEU A 135 -4.73 21.67 -2.18
CA LEU A 135 -5.39 22.08 -0.96
C LEU A 135 -4.44 22.88 -0.07
N THR A 136 -4.92 23.95 0.56
CA THR A 136 -4.12 24.98 1.26
C THR A 136 -3.13 24.42 2.28
N ASN A 137 -3.46 23.30 2.93
CA ASN A 137 -2.66 22.72 4.00
C ASN A 137 -1.84 21.50 3.55
N VAL A 138 -1.94 21.09 2.29
CA VAL A 138 -1.13 20.00 1.74
C VAL A 138 0.21 20.58 1.31
N ASN A 139 1.28 20.17 2.00
CA ASN A 139 2.64 20.62 1.67
C ASN A 139 3.29 19.71 0.61
N GLU A 140 4.45 20.14 0.14
CA GLU A 140 5.23 19.42 -0.87
C GLU A 140 5.67 18.03 -0.39
N GLN A 141 5.98 17.87 0.89
CA GLN A 141 6.38 16.58 1.47
C GLN A 141 5.26 15.54 1.35
N ILE A 142 4.02 15.90 1.72
CA ILE A 142 2.85 15.02 1.55
C ILE A 142 2.64 14.67 0.08
N SER A 143 2.75 15.69 -0.79
CA SER A 143 2.48 15.54 -2.23
C SER A 143 3.49 14.63 -2.93
N ASN A 144 4.77 14.77 -2.60
CA ASN A 144 5.85 14.02 -3.25
C ASN A 144 6.05 12.62 -2.67
N GLU A 145 5.83 12.44 -1.35
CA GLU A 145 6.20 11.20 -0.69
C GLU A 145 5.06 10.17 -0.60
N LEU A 146 3.78 10.58 -0.57
CA LEU A 146 2.65 9.64 -0.44
C LEU A 146 2.10 9.16 -1.80
N PHE A 147 2.14 10.00 -2.84
CA PHE A 147 1.42 9.73 -4.08
C PHE A 147 2.22 9.04 -5.17
N ASP A 148 3.56 8.91 -5.03
CA ASP A 148 4.55 8.41 -6.00
C ASP A 148 3.98 8.06 -7.38
N ILE A 149 3.60 9.12 -8.10
CA ILE A 149 2.83 9.04 -9.35
C ILE A 149 3.65 8.32 -10.43
N ASP A 150 4.95 8.61 -10.47
CA ASP A 150 5.87 8.02 -11.43
C ASP A 150 5.97 6.51 -11.22
N PHE A 151 6.15 6.06 -9.97
CA PHE A 151 6.20 4.64 -9.67
C PHE A 151 4.89 3.92 -9.98
N ARG A 152 3.74 4.47 -9.59
CA ARG A 152 2.43 3.89 -9.94
C ARG A 152 2.26 3.77 -11.46
N ASN A 153 2.65 4.79 -12.22
CA ASN A 153 2.52 4.77 -13.68
C ASN A 153 3.45 3.73 -14.31
N THR A 154 4.66 3.59 -13.79
CA THR A 154 5.57 2.52 -14.20
C THR A 154 4.96 1.15 -14.02
N LEU A 155 4.36 0.88 -12.85
CA LEU A 155 3.68 -0.39 -12.61
C LEU A 155 2.50 -0.62 -13.56
N ALA A 156 1.79 0.45 -13.97
CA ALA A 156 0.60 0.36 -14.80
C ALA A 156 0.86 0.22 -16.32
N HIS A 157 2.07 0.55 -16.78
CA HIS A 157 2.40 0.64 -18.20
C HIS A 157 3.54 -0.30 -18.60
N ASP A 158 3.96 -1.20 -17.72
CA ASP A 158 5.07 -2.15 -17.93
C ASP A 158 6.33 -1.47 -18.49
N SER A 159 6.56 -0.21 -18.10
CA SER A 159 7.71 0.60 -18.54
C SER A 159 8.94 0.40 -17.66
N TRP A 160 8.96 -0.72 -16.91
CA TRP A 160 10.08 -1.16 -16.10
C TRP A 160 10.74 -2.38 -16.72
N TYR A 161 12.00 -2.58 -16.38
CA TYR A 161 12.77 -3.75 -16.77
C TYR A 161 13.68 -4.18 -15.62
N LEU A 162 14.13 -5.42 -15.67
CA LEU A 162 15.04 -6.00 -14.69
C LEU A 162 16.49 -5.80 -15.16
N ASP A 163 17.34 -5.31 -14.27
CA ASP A 163 18.78 -5.12 -14.48
C ASP A 163 19.57 -5.70 -13.29
N GLU A 164 20.89 -5.79 -13.39
CA GLU A 164 21.74 -6.37 -12.36
C GLU A 164 21.51 -5.72 -10.98
N GLY A 165 20.85 -6.46 -10.08
CA GLY A 165 20.56 -6.03 -8.71
C GLY A 165 19.42 -5.02 -8.54
N SER A 166 18.71 -4.63 -9.61
CA SER A 166 17.66 -3.60 -9.51
C SER A 166 16.52 -3.73 -10.51
N MET A 167 15.36 -3.22 -10.13
CA MET A 167 14.28 -2.91 -11.06
C MET A 167 14.47 -1.48 -11.53
N ARG A 168 14.49 -1.27 -12.84
CA ARG A 168 14.69 0.05 -13.44
C ARG A 168 13.47 0.51 -14.21
N TYR A 169 13.26 1.81 -14.25
CA TYR A 169 12.28 2.44 -15.12
C TYR A 169 12.69 3.87 -15.45
N VAL A 170 12.16 4.40 -16.56
CA VAL A 170 12.38 5.80 -16.95
C VAL A 170 11.21 6.63 -16.44
N ALA A 171 11.48 7.57 -15.54
CA ALA A 171 10.47 8.49 -15.05
C ALA A 171 9.93 9.35 -16.21
N PRO A 172 8.61 9.34 -16.49
CA PRO A 172 8.06 10.00 -17.67
C PRO A 172 8.32 11.51 -17.71
N LYS A 173 8.33 12.15 -16.53
CA LYS A 173 8.38 13.61 -16.39
C LYS A 173 9.74 14.22 -16.73
N ASN A 174 10.84 13.54 -16.40
CA ASN A 174 12.20 14.06 -16.54
C ASN A 174 13.11 13.16 -17.39
N LYS A 175 12.58 12.06 -17.94
CA LYS A 175 13.32 11.04 -18.70
C LYS A 175 14.54 10.49 -17.94
N LYS A 176 14.53 10.60 -16.61
CA LYS A 176 15.61 10.09 -15.78
C LYS A 176 15.33 8.63 -15.48
N GLU A 177 16.35 7.80 -15.65
CA GLU A 177 16.29 6.43 -15.18
C GLU A 177 16.35 6.38 -13.66
N ILE A 178 15.42 5.63 -13.08
CA ILE A 178 15.32 5.35 -11.65
C ILE A 178 15.61 3.86 -11.46
N ALA A 179 16.60 3.56 -10.62
CA ALA A 179 16.90 2.21 -10.18
C ALA A 179 16.40 2.02 -8.76
N ILE A 180 15.54 1.03 -8.56
CA ILE A 180 15.12 0.56 -7.23
C ILE A 180 15.86 -0.75 -6.97
N PRO A 181 16.78 -0.78 -5.99
CA PRO A 181 17.42 -2.02 -5.59
C PRO A 181 16.35 -3.05 -5.23
N TYR A 182 16.56 -4.27 -5.68
CA TYR A 182 15.74 -5.43 -5.38
C TYR A 182 15.42 -5.59 -3.90
N ALA A 183 16.44 -5.45 -3.05
CA ALA A 183 16.30 -5.48 -1.60
C ALA A 183 15.35 -4.40 -1.02
N ARG A 184 15.03 -3.36 -1.79
CA ARG A 184 14.21 -2.21 -1.36
C ARG A 184 12.86 -2.12 -2.07
N LEU A 185 12.62 -2.97 -3.07
CA LEU A 185 11.36 -2.94 -3.81
C LEU A 185 10.19 -3.32 -2.90
N HIS A 186 10.37 -4.34 -2.05
CA HIS A 186 9.35 -4.75 -1.09
C HIS A 186 9.00 -3.62 -0.12
N GLU A 187 9.99 -2.90 0.39
CA GLU A 187 9.80 -1.74 1.27
C GLU A 187 8.95 -0.68 0.57
N LYS A 188 9.27 -0.37 -0.70
CA LYS A 188 8.54 0.62 -1.48
C LYS A 188 7.07 0.23 -1.67
N ILE A 189 6.82 -1.05 -1.96
CA ILE A 189 5.47 -1.59 -2.10
C ILE A 189 4.74 -1.53 -0.75
N GLN A 190 5.39 -1.90 0.35
CA GLN A 190 4.85 -1.85 1.70
C GLN A 190 4.38 -0.44 2.10
N LEU A 191 5.09 0.62 1.72
CA LEU A 191 4.68 1.99 2.04
C LEU A 191 3.35 2.37 1.38
N ILE A 192 3.06 1.85 0.18
CA ILE A 192 1.75 2.03 -0.50
C ILE A 192 0.64 1.41 0.35
N PHE A 193 0.88 0.20 0.87
CA PHE A 193 -0.08 -0.48 1.75
C PHE A 193 -0.32 0.28 3.04
N VAL A 194 0.75 0.75 3.69
CA VAL A 194 0.65 1.52 4.93
C VAL A 194 -0.17 2.79 4.69
N PHE A 195 0.12 3.52 3.61
CA PHE A 195 -0.64 4.71 3.25
C PHE A 195 -2.12 4.38 3.02
N TYR A 196 -2.42 3.39 2.19
CA TYR A 196 -3.78 2.95 1.91
C TYR A 196 -4.54 2.60 3.19
N HIS A 197 -3.94 1.74 4.02
CA HIS A 197 -4.55 1.24 5.25
C HIS A 197 -4.86 2.36 6.24
N VAL A 198 -3.92 3.29 6.46
CA VAL A 198 -4.13 4.42 7.37
C VAL A 198 -5.28 5.30 6.87
N MET A 199 -5.35 5.59 5.57
CA MET A 199 -6.43 6.41 5.02
C MET A 199 -7.80 5.75 5.18
N THR A 200 -7.89 4.44 4.89
CA THR A 200 -9.16 3.72 4.98
C THR A 200 -9.60 3.48 6.42
N ASP A 201 -8.67 3.13 7.33
CA ASP A 201 -8.96 2.93 8.75
C ASP A 201 -9.54 4.21 9.38
N GLN A 202 -8.89 5.36 9.17
CA GLN A 202 -9.35 6.63 9.71
C GLN A 202 -10.74 7.01 9.19
N TYR A 203 -11.02 6.75 7.90
CA TYR A 203 -12.33 6.99 7.31
C TYR A 203 -13.40 6.07 7.91
N PHE A 204 -13.13 4.76 8.04
CA PHE A 204 -14.11 3.82 8.59
C PHE A 204 -14.41 4.10 10.07
N ARG A 205 -13.40 4.43 10.89
CA ARG A 205 -13.63 4.87 12.27
C ARG A 205 -14.54 6.09 12.35
N LEU A 206 -14.42 7.01 11.39
CA LEU A 206 -15.19 8.24 11.38
C LEU A 206 -16.65 8.03 10.93
N TYR A 207 -16.89 7.20 9.92
CA TYR A 207 -18.21 7.10 9.26
C TYR A 207 -18.95 5.78 9.50
N PHE A 208 -18.23 4.73 9.90
CA PHE A 208 -18.71 3.35 10.10
C PHE A 208 -18.00 2.68 11.30
N PRO A 209 -18.08 3.26 12.51
CA PRO A 209 -17.39 2.75 13.70
C PRO A 209 -17.75 1.30 14.04
N GLU A 210 -18.98 0.89 13.76
CA GLU A 210 -19.48 -0.49 13.92
C GLU A 210 -18.70 -1.50 13.06
N MET A 211 -18.28 -1.08 11.87
CA MET A 211 -17.49 -1.90 10.95
C MET A 211 -16.01 -1.89 11.32
N THR A 212 -15.56 -0.97 12.17
CA THR A 212 -14.15 -0.89 12.57
C THR A 212 -13.74 -2.15 13.30
N GLN A 213 -14.60 -2.73 14.12
CA GLN A 213 -14.32 -3.99 14.83
C GLN A 213 -14.23 -5.17 13.87
N GLU A 214 -15.04 -5.21 12.80
CA GLU A 214 -15.01 -6.26 11.78
C GLU A 214 -13.81 -6.08 10.81
N TYR A 215 -13.47 -4.82 10.50
CA TYR A 215 -12.27 -4.43 9.76
C TYR A 215 -10.99 -4.73 10.56
N GLU A 216 -10.93 -4.43 11.87
CA GLU A 216 -9.81 -4.77 12.77
C GLU A 216 -9.72 -6.28 13.04
N ASN A 217 -10.84 -6.98 13.23
CA ASN A 217 -10.84 -8.42 13.48
C ASN A 217 -10.61 -9.26 12.21
N GLY A 218 -11.00 -8.75 11.04
CA GLY A 218 -10.81 -9.40 9.73
C GLY A 218 -9.51 -9.03 9.02
N LEU A 219 -9.10 -7.76 9.04
CA LEU A 219 -7.84 -7.28 8.44
C LEU A 219 -6.67 -7.17 9.42
N GLY A 220 -6.91 -6.75 10.66
CA GLY A 220 -5.84 -6.50 11.64
C GLY A 220 -5.12 -7.78 12.08
N LYS A 221 -5.88 -8.84 12.40
CA LYS A 221 -5.29 -10.12 12.85
C LYS A 221 -4.45 -10.84 11.80
N VAL A 222 -4.71 -10.57 10.52
CA VAL A 222 -3.98 -11.15 9.40
C VAL A 222 -2.62 -10.45 9.20
N MET A 223 -2.55 -9.15 9.46
CA MET A 223 -1.31 -8.36 9.43
C MET A 223 -0.41 -8.65 10.64
N ASP A 224 -1.01 -8.89 11.82
CA ASP A 224 -0.28 -9.11 13.08
C ASP A 224 0.39 -10.49 13.19
N ILE A 225 -0.12 -11.50 12.50
CA ILE A 225 0.47 -12.86 12.49
C ILE A 225 1.63 -12.96 11.48
N ILE A 226 1.71 -12.04 10.52
CA ILE A 226 2.63 -12.13 9.37
C ILE A 226 3.81 -11.13 9.47
N PHE A 227 3.80 -10.23 10.48
CA PHE A 227 4.95 -9.40 10.86
C PHE A 227 5.32 -9.61 12.34
N PRO A 228 6.21 -10.56 12.69
CA PRO A 228 6.63 -10.75 14.09
C PRO A 228 7.39 -9.54 14.68
N LEU A 229 7.75 -8.53 13.88
CA LEU A 229 8.38 -7.30 14.37
C LEU A 229 7.40 -6.23 14.89
N TYR A 230 6.09 -6.48 14.89
CA TYR A 230 5.09 -5.53 15.39
C TYR A 230 4.54 -5.81 16.79
N ILE A 231 5.03 -6.85 17.48
CA ILE A 231 4.82 -7.05 18.93
C ILE A 231 6.12 -6.67 19.67
N ALA A 232 6.47 -5.40 19.61
CA ALA A 232 7.42 -4.80 20.54
C ALA A 232 6.88 -3.45 21.00
N SER A 233 5.67 -3.45 21.52
CA SER A 233 5.29 -2.52 22.57
C SER A 233 4.34 -3.27 23.51
N PRO A 234 4.75 -3.54 24.76
CA PRO A 234 3.85 -4.15 25.73
C PRO A 234 2.65 -3.21 25.87
N ARG A 235 1.44 -3.76 25.71
CA ARG A 235 0.22 -3.05 26.09
C ARG A 235 0.41 -2.69 27.56
N GLN A 236 0.28 -1.41 27.91
CA GLN A 236 0.51 -0.91 29.28
C GLN A 236 -0.34 -1.62 30.35
N ASP A 237 -1.34 -2.39 29.94
CA ASP A 237 -2.19 -3.20 30.83
C ASP A 237 -1.55 -4.53 31.30
N ASP A 238 -0.46 -5.00 30.66
CA ASP A 238 0.20 -6.26 31.03
C ASP A 238 1.31 -6.08 32.09
N VAL A 239 1.71 -4.84 32.39
CA VAL A 239 2.76 -4.53 33.39
C VAL A 239 2.18 -4.41 34.81
N GLN A 240 0.87 -4.20 34.97
CA GLN A 240 0.27 -4.08 36.31
C GLN A 240 -0.15 -5.43 36.94
N LYS A 241 -0.13 -6.53 36.19
CA LYS A 241 -0.48 -7.87 36.72
C LYS A 241 0.72 -8.73 37.14
N SER A 242 1.95 -8.30 36.87
CA SER A 242 3.17 -9.05 37.20
C SER A 242 3.92 -8.51 38.43
N SER A 243 3.38 -7.49 39.10
CA SER A 243 4.00 -6.88 40.28
C SER A 243 3.08 -6.84 41.50
N GLN A 244 2.49 -7.98 41.86
CA GLN A 244 2.14 -8.26 43.25
C GLN A 244 2.64 -9.67 43.62
N PRO A 245 3.25 -9.83 44.81
CA PRO A 245 4.07 -11.00 45.17
C PRO A 245 3.27 -12.30 45.28
#